data_AF-A0A7J3FCM3-F1
#
_entry.id   AF-A0A7J3FCM3-F1
#
_cell.length_a   1.000
_cell.length_b   1.000
_cell.length_c   1.000
_cell.angle_alpha   90.00
_cell.angle_beta   90.00
_cell.angle_gamma   90.00
#
_symmetry.space_group_name_H-M   'P 1'
#
loop_
_entity.id
_entity.type
_entity.pdbx_description
1 polymer ?
#
loop_
_entity_poly.entity_id
_entity_poly.type
_entity_poly.pdbx_seq_one_letter_code
_entity_poly.pdbx_strand_id
1 'polypeptide(L)'
;LRVYAAGSVANLLFSFLCLFLLLSLLTPNPGVYVWSVRKGGPSENLLEPGMRVVQIDNLKVESWKDLKNLRRGYLENLPGFTPGQEVEILTEKGSFRVKADNFYSENQGSLGLYLNWAVPRAEFLNPLFAASVTVYELRGERIFHPLLYRSSVPWPVIDLLKWMFVLNLGVGLFNLLPMLPLDGGQMLQALLERKLPKKRARRICIYVSLAMLALVLLNILPYFLK
;
A
#
# COMPACT_ATOMS: atom_id res chain seq x y z
N LEU A 1 -5.93 23.37 -24.54
CA LEU A 1 -6.01 22.96 -23.11
C LEU A 1 -7.18 22.02 -22.84
N ARG A 2 -8.44 22.35 -23.19
CA ARG A 2 -9.63 21.53 -22.86
C ARG A 2 -9.66 20.10 -23.44
N VAL A 3 -9.02 19.85 -24.59
CA VAL A 3 -9.08 18.51 -25.24
C VAL A 3 -7.96 17.57 -24.76
N TYR A 4 -6.76 18.08 -24.49
CA TYR A 4 -5.58 17.26 -24.16
C TYR A 4 -5.48 16.81 -22.70
N ALA A 5 -6.22 17.43 -21.78
CA ALA A 5 -6.27 17.01 -20.37
C ALA A 5 -7.51 16.15 -20.06
N ALA A 6 -8.42 15.95 -21.02
CA ALA A 6 -9.71 15.32 -20.73
C ALA A 6 -9.56 13.84 -20.34
N GLY A 7 -8.61 13.11 -20.95
CA GLY A 7 -8.38 11.69 -20.68
C GLY A 7 -7.84 11.44 -19.27
N SER A 8 -6.66 12.00 -18.96
CA SER A 8 -6.06 11.89 -17.61
C SER A 8 -6.96 12.42 -16.50
N VAL A 9 -7.63 13.58 -16.70
CA VAL A 9 -8.56 14.13 -15.69
C VAL A 9 -9.78 13.23 -15.51
N ALA A 10 -10.37 12.68 -16.57
CA ALA A 10 -11.48 11.74 -16.45
C ALA A 10 -11.09 10.49 -15.65
N ASN A 11 -9.91 9.92 -15.92
CA ASN A 11 -9.39 8.78 -15.17
C ASN A 11 -9.19 9.10 -13.68
N LEU A 12 -8.65 10.28 -13.36
CA LEU A 12 -8.50 10.69 -11.95
C LEU A 12 -9.85 10.92 -11.25
N LEU A 13 -10.79 11.60 -11.90
CA LEU A 13 -12.12 11.82 -11.32
C LEU A 13 -12.83 10.49 -11.08
N PHE A 14 -12.73 9.58 -12.04
CA PHE A 14 -13.31 8.25 -11.93
C PHE A 14 -12.66 7.41 -10.84
N SER A 15 -11.33 7.48 -10.70
CA SER A 15 -10.63 6.77 -9.63
C SER A 15 -11.02 7.31 -8.25
N PHE A 16 -11.14 8.63 -8.08
CA PHE A 16 -11.63 9.21 -6.84
C PHE A 16 -13.09 8.85 -6.54
N LEU A 17 -13.95 8.75 -7.56
CA LEU A 17 -15.30 8.22 -7.39
C LEU A 17 -15.26 6.76 -6.91
N CYS A 18 -14.45 5.91 -7.53
CA CYS A 18 -14.31 4.51 -7.11
C CYS A 18 -13.77 4.41 -5.67
N LEU A 19 -12.78 5.23 -5.31
CA LEU A 19 -12.24 5.29 -3.95
C LEU A 19 -13.32 5.74 -2.95
N PHE A 20 -14.08 6.79 -3.28
CA PHE A 20 -15.19 7.24 -2.45
C PHE A 20 -16.22 6.13 -2.21
N LEU A 21 -16.60 5.41 -3.27
CA LEU A 21 -17.52 4.26 -3.16
C LEU A 21 -16.92 3.14 -2.29
N LEU A 22 -15.64 2.79 -2.49
CA LEU A 22 -14.95 1.80 -1.66
C LEU A 22 -14.98 2.20 -0.18
N LEU A 23 -14.62 3.44 0.15
CA LEU A 23 -14.59 3.92 1.54
C LEU A 23 -15.98 4.01 2.17
N SER A 24 -17.03 4.21 1.36
CA SER A 24 -18.42 4.24 1.79
C SER A 24 -18.97 2.83 2.03
N LEU A 25 -18.60 1.87 1.19
CA LEU A 25 -19.08 0.48 1.24
C LEU A 25 -18.32 -0.38 2.24
N LEU A 26 -17.06 -0.04 2.52
CA LEU A 26 -16.18 -0.76 3.42
C LEU A 26 -16.10 -0.11 4.79
N THR A 27 -16.29 -0.91 5.83
CA THR A 27 -16.08 -0.53 7.23
C THR A 27 -14.86 -1.25 7.78
N PRO A 28 -13.81 -0.52 8.24
CA PRO A 28 -12.61 -1.14 8.77
C PRO A 28 -12.93 -1.92 10.05
N ASN A 29 -12.43 -3.16 10.13
CA ASN A 29 -12.50 -3.96 11.34
C ASN A 29 -11.50 -3.41 12.38
N PRO A 30 -11.94 -3.15 13.62
CA PRO A 30 -11.04 -2.68 14.67
C PRO A 30 -10.10 -3.81 15.14
N GLY A 31 -8.87 -3.44 15.49
CA GLY A 31 -7.87 -4.38 16.01
C GLY A 31 -6.84 -4.84 14.99
N VAL A 32 -6.06 -5.83 15.43
CA VAL A 32 -4.97 -6.43 14.68
C VAL A 32 -5.25 -7.90 14.48
N TYR A 33 -5.00 -8.39 13.27
CA TYR A 33 -5.36 -9.74 12.86
C TYR A 33 -4.13 -10.50 12.40
N VAL A 34 -4.09 -11.80 12.68
CA VAL A 34 -3.11 -12.71 12.08
C VAL A 34 -3.41 -12.79 10.58
N TRP A 35 -2.52 -12.22 9.77
CA TRP A 35 -2.60 -12.25 8.32
C TRP A 35 -2.11 -13.59 7.77
N SER A 36 -0.95 -14.03 8.25
CA SER A 36 -0.38 -15.33 7.92
C SER A 36 0.54 -15.82 9.02
N VAL A 37 0.75 -17.13 9.03
CA VAL A 37 1.70 -17.81 9.93
C VAL A 37 2.77 -18.44 9.06
N ARG A 38 4.04 -18.25 9.43
CA ARG A 38 5.17 -18.85 8.73
C ARG A 38 5.15 -20.36 8.92
N LYS A 39 5.18 -21.11 7.82
CA LYS A 39 5.30 -22.57 7.82
C LYS A 39 6.61 -23.00 8.51
N GLY A 40 6.54 -23.97 9.41
CA GLY A 40 7.66 -24.40 10.26
C GLY A 40 8.07 -23.38 11.34
N GLY A 41 7.30 -22.29 11.52
CA GLY A 41 7.55 -21.27 12.55
C GLY A 41 6.90 -21.61 13.90
N PRO A 42 7.24 -20.88 14.96
CA PRO A 42 6.85 -21.25 16.32
C PRO A 42 5.37 -21.03 16.64
N SER A 43 4.67 -20.24 15.82
CA SER A 43 3.21 -20.08 15.91
C SER A 43 2.43 -21.06 15.03
N GLU A 44 3.11 -21.92 14.26
CA GLU A 44 2.46 -22.93 13.43
C GLU A 44 1.64 -23.89 14.30
N ASN A 45 0.40 -24.20 13.88
CA ASN A 45 -0.60 -25.00 14.60
C ASN A 45 -1.11 -24.40 15.92
N LEU A 46 -0.60 -23.25 16.37
CA LEU A 46 -1.10 -22.53 17.55
C LEU A 46 -2.05 -21.40 17.14
N LEU A 47 -1.65 -20.64 16.13
CA LEU A 47 -2.39 -19.49 15.64
C LEU A 47 -2.79 -19.73 14.18
N GLU A 48 -3.93 -19.16 13.79
CA GLU A 48 -4.47 -19.30 12.44
C GLU A 48 -4.71 -17.93 11.81
N PRO A 49 -4.55 -17.80 10.47
CA PRO A 49 -4.99 -16.63 9.74
C PRO A 49 -6.45 -16.29 10.07
N GLY A 50 -6.69 -15.03 10.39
CA GLY A 50 -8.00 -14.52 10.75
C GLY A 50 -8.24 -14.30 12.23
N MET A 51 -7.43 -14.89 13.12
CA MET A 51 -7.55 -14.64 14.56
C MET A 51 -7.23 -13.18 14.89
N ARG A 52 -8.07 -12.54 15.70
CA ARG A 52 -7.76 -11.22 16.25
C ARG A 52 -6.80 -11.32 17.43
N VAL A 53 -5.68 -10.62 17.34
CA VAL A 53 -4.72 -10.43 18.43
C VAL A 53 -5.20 -9.28 19.30
N VAL A 54 -5.27 -9.52 20.60
CA VAL A 54 -5.70 -8.54 21.62
C VAL A 54 -4.48 -7.99 22.35
N GLN A 55 -3.52 -8.84 22.68
CA GLN A 55 -2.35 -8.49 23.46
C GLN A 55 -1.18 -9.43 23.16
N ILE A 56 0.04 -8.90 23.21
CA ILE A 56 1.30 -9.64 23.11
C ILE A 56 2.13 -9.28 24.34
N ASP A 57 2.43 -10.27 25.18
CA ASP A 57 2.94 -10.10 26.55
C ASP A 57 2.10 -9.08 27.33
N ASN A 58 2.69 -7.95 27.73
CA ASN A 58 2.00 -6.88 28.47
C ASN A 58 1.48 -5.75 27.56
N LEU A 59 1.65 -5.88 26.24
CA LEU A 59 1.33 -4.84 25.26
C LEU A 59 -0.03 -5.13 24.63
N LYS A 60 -1.03 -4.30 24.95
CA LYS A 60 -2.32 -4.32 24.26
C LYS A 60 -2.15 -3.82 22.83
N VAL A 61 -2.76 -4.52 21.88
CA VAL A 61 -2.64 -4.26 20.45
C VAL A 61 -4.03 -3.94 19.88
N GLU A 62 -4.48 -2.71 20.07
CA GLU A 62 -5.84 -2.29 19.71
C GLU A 62 -5.90 -1.58 18.36
N SER A 63 -4.81 -0.94 17.96
CA SER A 63 -4.75 -0.18 16.73
C SER A 63 -3.39 -0.27 16.04
N TRP A 64 -3.41 0.12 14.77
CA TRP A 64 -2.21 0.32 13.99
C TRP A 64 -1.25 1.36 14.58
N LYS A 65 -1.73 2.28 15.43
CA LYS A 65 -0.92 3.29 16.13
C LYS A 65 -0.14 2.66 17.28
N ASP A 66 -0.73 1.68 17.98
CA ASP A 66 -0.07 0.92 19.03
C ASP A 66 1.02 0.03 18.44
N LEU A 67 0.70 -0.59 17.29
CA LEU A 67 1.72 -1.16 16.43
C LEU A 67 2.71 -0.10 15.96
N LYS A 68 2.31 1.13 15.61
CA LYS A 68 3.25 2.18 15.14
C LYS A 68 4.27 2.61 16.19
N ASN A 69 3.86 2.66 17.46
CA ASN A 69 4.74 2.86 18.61
C ASN A 69 5.63 1.63 18.87
N LEU A 70 5.19 0.43 18.49
CA LEU A 70 6.01 -0.77 18.31
C LEU A 70 6.91 -0.71 17.03
N ARG A 71 6.50 0.06 16.02
CA ARG A 71 6.95 0.05 14.61
C ARG A 71 7.72 1.33 14.26
N ARG A 72 8.62 1.73 15.16
CA ARG A 72 9.95 2.13 14.70
C ARG A 72 10.82 0.90 14.36
N GLY A 73 10.25 -0.30 14.50
CA GLY A 73 10.92 -1.60 14.40
C GLY A 73 10.69 -2.47 13.15
N TYR A 74 9.90 -2.03 12.15
CA TYR A 74 9.67 -2.85 10.94
C TYR A 74 10.66 -2.58 9.80
N LEU A 75 11.60 -1.66 9.99
CA LEU A 75 12.83 -1.60 9.19
C LEU A 75 14.08 -1.88 10.03
N GLU A 76 14.04 -1.75 11.36
CA GLU A 76 15.10 -2.16 12.30
C GLU A 76 14.51 -2.22 13.73
N ASN A 77 14.40 -3.42 14.34
CA ASN A 77 14.24 -3.65 15.78
C ASN A 77 12.91 -3.21 16.46
N LEU A 78 12.01 -4.18 16.69
CA LEU A 78 11.29 -4.25 17.99
C LEU A 78 12.35 -4.20 19.13
N PRO A 79 12.02 -4.02 20.43
CA PRO A 79 12.79 -4.75 21.43
C PRO A 79 12.64 -6.21 21.03
N GLY A 80 13.59 -6.70 20.23
CA GLY A 80 13.45 -7.96 19.53
C GLY A 80 13.18 -9.00 20.58
N PHE A 81 12.21 -9.89 20.32
CA PHE A 81 12.16 -11.09 21.11
C PHE A 81 13.56 -11.72 21.08
N THR A 82 14.03 -12.27 22.18
CA THR A 82 15.28 -13.04 22.13
C THR A 82 14.94 -14.47 21.71
N PRO A 83 15.77 -15.15 20.91
CA PRO A 83 15.52 -16.55 20.61
C PRO A 83 15.43 -17.37 21.89
N GLY A 84 14.39 -18.20 21.98
CA GLY A 84 14.06 -18.97 23.17
C GLY A 84 13.20 -18.26 24.21
N GLN A 85 12.93 -16.95 24.07
CA GLN A 85 11.96 -16.23 24.89
C GLN A 85 10.56 -16.81 24.71
N GLU A 86 9.87 -17.06 25.82
CA GLU A 86 8.43 -17.37 25.80
C GLU A 86 7.64 -16.07 25.79
N VAL A 87 6.69 -15.99 24.86
CA VAL A 87 5.83 -14.84 24.63
C VAL A 87 4.38 -15.30 24.74
N GLU A 88 3.59 -14.58 25.53
CA GLU A 88 2.16 -14.85 25.67
C GLU A 88 1.37 -14.01 24.66
N ILE A 89 0.60 -14.67 23.80
CA ILE A 89 -0.22 -14.04 22.79
C ILE A 89 -1.67 -14.27 23.15
N LEU A 90 -2.34 -13.21 23.58
CA LEU A 90 -3.77 -13.22 23.85
C LEU A 90 -4.54 -12.87 22.58
N THR A 91 -5.45 -13.76 22.21
CA THR A 91 -6.36 -13.59 21.08
C THR A 91 -7.80 -13.61 21.54
N GLU A 92 -8.73 -13.34 20.63
CA GLU A 92 -10.16 -13.54 20.89
C GLU A 92 -10.57 -15.01 21.14
N LYS A 93 -9.74 -15.98 20.76
CA LYS A 93 -10.01 -17.42 20.93
C LYS A 93 -9.31 -18.04 22.14
N GLY A 94 -8.44 -17.30 22.83
CA GLY A 94 -7.66 -17.80 23.96
C GLY A 94 -6.25 -17.23 24.03
N SER A 95 -5.50 -17.66 25.05
CA SER A 95 -4.08 -17.32 25.24
C SER A 95 -3.19 -18.45 24.73
N PHE A 96 -2.13 -18.09 24.02
CA PHE A 96 -1.16 -19.01 23.43
C PHE A 96 0.25 -18.62 23.86
N ARG A 97 1.03 -19.59 24.36
CA ARG A 97 2.45 -19.37 24.63
C ARG A 97 3.27 -19.80 23.43
N VAL A 98 4.09 -18.88 22.92
CA VAL A 98 4.93 -19.09 21.74
C VAL A 98 6.37 -18.86 22.13
N LYS A 99 7.25 -19.82 21.80
CA LYS A 99 8.69 -19.68 22.02
C LYS A 99 9.35 -19.11 20.77
N ALA A 100 9.94 -17.93 20.87
CA ALA A 100 10.54 -17.26 19.71
C ALA A 100 11.71 -18.08 19.12
N ASP A 101 11.76 -18.19 17.78
CA ASP A 101 12.87 -18.82 17.06
C ASP A 101 13.91 -17.79 16.58
N ASN A 102 15.02 -18.22 15.99
CA ASN A 102 16.09 -17.35 15.49
C ASN A 102 16.06 -17.15 13.96
N PHE A 103 14.88 -17.16 13.34
CA PHE A 103 14.75 -17.20 11.87
C PHE A 103 15.48 -16.08 11.12
N TYR A 104 15.51 -14.86 11.67
CA TYR A 104 16.16 -13.72 11.01
C TYR A 104 17.66 -13.64 11.34
N SER A 105 18.03 -13.90 12.60
CA SER A 105 19.42 -13.99 13.05
C SER A 105 19.52 -14.67 14.41
N GLU A 106 20.72 -15.05 14.82
CA GLU A 106 21.01 -15.67 16.12
C GLU A 106 20.59 -14.81 17.33
N ASN A 107 20.48 -13.49 17.15
CA ASN A 107 20.12 -12.55 18.20
C ASN A 107 18.71 -11.97 18.05
N GLN A 108 17.95 -12.41 17.05
CA GLN A 108 16.63 -11.88 16.75
C GLN A 108 15.56 -12.97 16.75
N GLY A 109 14.78 -12.95 17.83
CA GLY A 109 13.61 -13.78 18.05
C GLY A 109 12.48 -13.44 17.08
N SER A 110 11.87 -14.46 16.49
CA SER A 110 10.68 -14.33 15.66
C SER A 110 9.57 -15.25 16.15
N LEU A 111 8.34 -14.73 16.14
CA LEU A 111 7.14 -15.51 16.45
C LEU A 111 6.57 -16.21 15.21
N GLY A 112 7.13 -15.97 14.02
CA GLY A 112 6.59 -16.50 12.78
C GLY A 112 5.18 -15.98 12.44
N LEU A 113 4.82 -14.79 12.94
CA LEU A 113 3.52 -14.15 12.70
C LEU A 113 3.65 -12.95 11.80
N TYR A 114 2.75 -12.86 10.83
CA TYR A 114 2.50 -11.66 10.06
C TYR A 114 1.18 -11.08 10.52
N LEU A 115 1.23 -9.91 11.14
CA LEU A 115 0.05 -9.20 11.63
C LEU A 115 -0.33 -8.10 10.66
N ASN A 116 -1.63 -7.88 10.50
CA ASN A 116 -2.15 -6.81 9.65
C ASN A 116 -3.38 -6.17 10.30
N TRP A 117 -3.77 -4.98 9.83
CA TRP A 117 -4.84 -4.18 10.39
C TRP A 117 -5.58 -3.43 9.29
N ALA A 118 -6.82 -3.04 9.59
CA ALA A 118 -7.59 -2.20 8.70
C ALA A 118 -7.01 -0.79 8.66
N VAL A 119 -6.70 -0.29 7.45
CA VAL A 119 -6.22 1.07 7.27
C VAL A 119 -7.37 2.05 7.57
N PRO A 120 -7.17 3.06 8.43
CA PRO A 120 -8.20 4.06 8.68
C PRO A 120 -8.59 4.82 7.42
N ARG A 121 -9.88 5.12 7.26
CA ARG A 121 -10.41 5.88 6.11
C ARG A 121 -9.69 7.22 5.90
N ALA A 122 -9.27 7.88 6.97
CA ALA A 122 -8.57 9.16 6.92
C ALA A 122 -7.21 9.09 6.21
N GLU A 123 -6.51 7.95 6.26
CA GLU A 123 -5.22 7.78 5.55
C GLU A 123 -5.41 7.85 4.03
N PHE A 124 -6.56 7.41 3.51
CA PHE A 124 -6.88 7.47 2.08
C PHE A 124 -7.16 8.90 1.57
N LEU A 125 -7.33 9.87 2.47
CA LEU A 125 -7.38 11.29 2.08
C LEU A 125 -6.01 11.84 1.70
N ASN A 126 -4.92 11.16 2.10
CA ASN A 126 -3.58 11.49 1.66
C ASN A 126 -3.37 10.98 0.22
N PRO A 127 -3.17 11.86 -0.77
CA PRO A 127 -3.03 11.45 -2.17
C PRO A 127 -1.81 10.54 -2.42
N LEU A 128 -0.71 10.75 -1.68
CA LEU A 128 0.48 9.91 -1.79
C LEU A 128 0.22 8.51 -1.24
N PHE A 129 -0.52 8.42 -0.15
CA PHE A 129 -0.93 7.12 0.38
C PHE A 129 -1.86 6.40 -0.59
N ALA A 130 -2.89 7.08 -1.12
CA ALA A 130 -3.79 6.50 -2.12
C ALA A 130 -3.04 6.02 -3.38
N ALA A 131 -2.02 6.77 -3.83
CA ALA A 131 -1.15 6.34 -4.92
C ALA A 131 -0.31 5.10 -4.54
N SER A 132 0.19 5.01 -3.29
CA SER A 132 0.92 3.83 -2.82
C SER A 132 0.04 2.57 -2.76
N VAL A 133 -1.24 2.71 -2.41
CA VAL A 133 -2.22 1.61 -2.42
C VAL A 133 -2.32 0.99 -3.81
N THR A 134 -2.34 1.81 -4.87
CA THR A 134 -2.31 1.32 -6.25
C THR A 134 -1.12 0.42 -6.52
N VAL A 135 0.07 0.81 -6.05
CA VAL A 135 1.30 0.01 -6.22
C VAL A 135 1.22 -1.30 -5.44
N TYR A 136 0.75 -1.26 -4.19
CA TYR A 136 0.58 -2.46 -3.36
C TYR A 136 -0.41 -3.45 -3.98
N GLU A 137 -1.58 -2.97 -4.41
CA GLU A 137 -2.60 -3.81 -5.04
C GLU A 137 -2.11 -4.42 -6.36
N LEU A 138 -1.36 -3.67 -7.19
CA LEU A 138 -0.74 -4.20 -8.41
C LEU A 138 0.29 -5.30 -8.14
N ARG A 139 0.97 -5.24 -6.98
CA ARG A 139 1.91 -6.28 -6.54
C ARG A 139 1.22 -7.49 -5.89
N GLY A 140 -0.11 -7.45 -5.75
CA GLY A 140 -0.89 -8.49 -5.08
C GLY A 140 -0.95 -8.34 -3.55
N GLU A 141 -0.41 -7.25 -3.00
CA GLU A 141 -0.52 -6.92 -1.58
C GLU A 141 -1.90 -6.30 -1.32
N ARG A 142 -2.91 -7.16 -1.11
CA ARG A 142 -4.32 -6.76 -0.96
C ARG A 142 -4.52 -5.90 0.30
N ILE A 143 -4.66 -4.59 0.10
CA ILE A 143 -5.01 -3.63 1.15
C ILE A 143 -6.48 -3.79 1.51
N PHE A 144 -7.37 -3.90 0.52
CA PHE A 144 -8.79 -4.16 0.74
C PHE A 144 -9.04 -5.68 0.81
N HIS A 145 -9.22 -6.21 2.03
CA HIS A 145 -9.37 -7.64 2.28
C HIS A 145 -10.53 -7.97 3.25
N PRO A 146 -11.28 -9.08 3.05
CA PRO A 146 -12.38 -9.51 3.93
C PRO A 146 -12.04 -9.63 5.42
N LEU A 147 -10.79 -10.00 5.71
CA LEU A 147 -10.31 -10.05 7.09
C LEU A 147 -10.30 -8.67 7.76
N LEU A 148 -9.90 -7.65 7.00
CA LEU A 148 -9.62 -6.31 7.53
C LEU A 148 -10.80 -5.37 7.39
N TYR A 149 -11.75 -5.66 6.49
CA TYR A 149 -12.91 -4.80 6.26
C TYR A 149 -14.19 -5.63 6.22
N ARG A 150 -15.27 -5.07 6.77
CA ARG A 150 -16.63 -5.51 6.49
C ARG A 150 -17.15 -4.76 5.28
N SER A 151 -17.82 -5.47 4.39
CA SER A 151 -18.44 -4.89 3.19
C SER A 151 -19.96 -4.90 3.32
N SER A 152 -20.59 -3.83 2.86
CA SER A 152 -22.07 -3.75 2.74
C SER A 152 -22.60 -4.43 1.46
N VAL A 153 -21.70 -4.83 0.57
CA VAL A 153 -22.00 -5.50 -0.71
C VAL A 153 -21.13 -6.75 -0.89
N PRO A 154 -21.47 -7.68 -1.80
CA PRO A 154 -20.62 -8.84 -2.07
C PRO A 154 -19.18 -8.45 -2.46
N TRP A 155 -18.19 -9.21 -1.98
CA TRP A 155 -16.77 -8.95 -2.26
C TRP A 155 -16.38 -8.85 -3.73
N PRO A 156 -16.97 -9.61 -4.67
CA PRO A 156 -16.69 -9.40 -6.10
C PRO A 156 -16.98 -7.97 -6.59
N VAL A 157 -17.96 -7.28 -6.00
CA VAL A 157 -18.25 -5.87 -6.30
C VAL A 157 -17.15 -4.96 -5.77
N ILE A 158 -16.65 -5.25 -4.56
CA ILE A 158 -15.51 -4.51 -3.98
C ILE A 158 -14.26 -4.72 -4.83
N ASP A 159 -13.97 -5.96 -5.24
CA ASP A 159 -12.82 -6.26 -6.09
C ASP A 159 -12.91 -5.54 -7.43
N LEU A 160 -14.10 -5.48 -8.05
CA LEU A 160 -14.30 -4.71 -9.27
C LEU A 160 -14.03 -3.21 -9.05
N LEU A 161 -14.65 -2.60 -8.02
CA LEU A 161 -14.44 -1.18 -7.69
C LEU A 161 -12.97 -0.87 -7.38
N LYS A 162 -12.29 -1.78 -6.67
CA LYS A 162 -10.86 -1.69 -6.37
C LYS A 162 -10.03 -1.71 -7.64
N TRP A 163 -10.29 -2.64 -8.56
CA TRP A 163 -9.58 -2.67 -9.84
C TRP A 163 -9.85 -1.43 -10.69
N MET A 164 -11.09 -0.94 -10.70
CA MET A 164 -11.43 0.32 -11.37
C MET A 164 -10.67 1.49 -10.77
N PHE A 165 -10.58 1.59 -9.44
CA PHE A 165 -9.77 2.58 -8.74
C PHE A 165 -8.28 2.47 -9.12
N VAL A 166 -7.68 1.28 -8.97
CA VAL A 166 -6.25 1.04 -9.21
C VAL A 166 -5.87 1.35 -10.66
N LEU A 167 -6.63 0.83 -11.62
CA LEU A 167 -6.33 1.02 -13.05
C LEU A 167 -6.51 2.48 -13.48
N ASN A 168 -7.61 3.13 -13.08
CA ASN A 168 -7.84 4.51 -13.47
C ASN A 168 -6.87 5.48 -12.78
N LEU A 169 -6.53 5.25 -11.51
CA LEU A 169 -5.53 6.07 -10.83
C LEU A 169 -4.14 5.84 -11.46
N GLY A 170 -3.77 4.60 -11.74
CA GLY A 170 -2.50 4.26 -12.39
C GLY A 170 -2.34 4.89 -13.78
N VAL A 171 -3.34 4.72 -14.66
CA VAL A 171 -3.34 5.33 -16.01
C VAL A 171 -3.41 6.85 -15.93
N GLY A 172 -4.23 7.41 -15.03
CA GLY A 172 -4.33 8.85 -14.81
C GLY A 172 -3.00 9.46 -14.40
N LEU A 173 -2.32 8.87 -13.40
CA LEU A 173 -1.02 9.33 -12.93
C LEU A 173 0.08 9.16 -13.99
N PHE A 174 0.08 8.04 -14.71
CA PHE A 174 1.03 7.82 -15.80
C PHE A 174 0.88 8.88 -16.90
N ASN A 175 -0.36 9.16 -17.33
CA ASN A 175 -0.61 10.18 -18.36
C ASN A 175 -0.31 11.60 -17.88
N LEU A 176 -0.28 11.87 -16.57
CA LEU A 176 0.11 13.16 -16.02
C LEU A 176 1.63 13.39 -15.97
N LEU A 177 2.46 12.38 -16.25
CA LEU A 177 3.90 12.57 -16.34
C LEU A 177 4.24 13.66 -17.37
N PRO A 178 5.21 14.55 -17.09
CA PRO A 178 5.58 15.65 -17.97
C PRO A 178 6.43 15.16 -19.16
N MET A 179 5.91 14.20 -19.92
CA MET A 179 6.59 13.50 -20.99
C MET A 179 5.70 13.46 -22.23
N LEU A 180 6.20 13.88 -23.39
CA LEU A 180 5.49 13.72 -24.67
C LEU A 180 5.59 12.25 -25.12
N PRO A 181 4.54 11.67 -25.72
CA PRO A 181 3.27 12.30 -26.12
C PRO A 181 2.16 12.29 -25.06
N LEU A 182 2.46 12.00 -23.79
CA LEU A 182 1.44 11.92 -22.73
C LEU A 182 0.77 13.28 -22.45
N ASP A 183 -0.42 13.23 -21.87
CA ASP A 183 -1.23 14.41 -21.55
C ASP A 183 -0.45 15.44 -20.73
N GLY A 184 0.32 15.02 -19.73
CA GLY A 184 1.13 15.88 -18.87
C GLY A 184 2.23 16.63 -19.63
N GLY A 185 2.85 15.98 -20.63
CA GLY A 185 3.79 16.63 -21.54
C GLY A 185 3.12 17.67 -22.43
N GLN A 186 1.92 17.38 -22.93
CA GLN A 186 1.12 18.31 -23.75
C GLN A 186 0.59 19.50 -22.92
N MET A 187 0.20 19.26 -21.67
CA MET A 187 -0.19 20.29 -20.70
C MET A 187 0.99 21.20 -20.39
N LEU A 188 2.16 20.63 -20.09
CA LEU A 188 3.39 21.40 -19.87
C LEU A 188 3.73 22.25 -21.10
N GLN A 189 3.65 21.67 -22.31
CA GLN A 189 3.89 22.40 -23.55
C GLN A 189 2.93 23.58 -23.70
N ALA A 190 1.63 23.36 -23.49
CA ALA A 190 0.62 24.42 -23.57
C ALA A 190 0.83 25.53 -22.52
N LEU A 191 1.31 25.19 -21.32
CA LEU A 191 1.67 26.17 -20.29
C LEU A 191 2.88 27.01 -20.70
N LEU A 192 3.93 26.38 -21.23
CA LEU A 192 5.13 27.07 -21.70
C LEU A 192 4.84 27.96 -22.92
N GLU A 193 3.96 27.53 -23.82
CA GLU A 193 3.52 28.30 -24.99
C GLU A 193 2.81 29.61 -24.63
N ARG A 194 2.35 29.79 -23.38
CA ARG A 194 1.80 31.08 -22.90
C ARG A 194 2.86 32.18 -22.81
N LYS A 195 4.13 31.82 -22.60
CA LYS A 195 5.24 32.78 -22.42
C LYS A 195 6.37 32.61 -23.42
N LEU A 196 6.44 31.49 -24.13
CA LEU A 196 7.54 31.15 -25.03
C LEU A 196 7.02 30.82 -26.44
N PRO A 197 7.82 31.10 -27.49
CA PRO A 197 7.50 30.64 -28.84
C PRO A 197 7.35 29.11 -28.90
N LYS A 198 6.38 28.62 -29.66
CA LYS A 198 6.06 27.18 -29.85
C LYS A 198 7.28 26.28 -30.06
N LYS A 199 8.25 26.73 -30.88
CA LYS A 199 9.50 26.00 -31.15
C LYS A 199 10.40 25.87 -29.92
N ARG A 200 10.44 26.87 -29.03
CA ARG A 200 11.22 26.81 -27.78
C ARG A 200 10.49 25.97 -26.74
N ALA A 201 9.18 26.16 -26.58
CA ALA A 201 8.35 25.38 -25.65
C ALA A 201 8.44 23.87 -25.93
N ARG A 202 8.29 23.48 -27.20
CA ARG A 202 8.42 22.08 -27.63
C ARG A 202 9.81 21.49 -27.37
N ARG A 203 10.88 22.26 -27.61
CA ARG A 203 12.26 21.80 -27.32
C ARG A 203 12.44 21.52 -25.82
N ILE A 204 11.97 22.43 -24.96
CA ILE A 204 12.00 22.23 -23.51
C ILE A 204 11.23 20.96 -23.14
N CYS A 205 10.01 20.77 -23.63
CA CYS A 205 9.22 19.56 -23.36
C CYS A 205 9.92 18.28 -23.82
N ILE A 206 10.60 18.28 -24.97
CA ILE A 206 11.38 17.12 -25.42
C ILE A 206 12.53 16.82 -24.44
N TYR A 207 13.28 17.82 -24.00
CA TYR A 207 14.35 17.61 -23.01
C TYR A 207 13.81 17.09 -21.67
N VAL A 208 12.69 17.64 -21.19
CA VAL A 208 12.01 17.13 -19.99
C VAL A 208 11.54 15.69 -20.20
N SER A 209 10.99 15.37 -21.37
CA SER A 209 10.55 14.02 -21.72
C SER A 209 11.71 13.02 -21.71
N LEU A 210 12.85 13.39 -22.30
CA LEU A 210 14.06 12.56 -22.32
C LEU A 210 14.61 12.36 -20.90
N ALA A 211 14.62 13.40 -20.07
CA ALA A 211 15.04 13.31 -18.67
C ALA A 211 14.10 12.39 -17.86
N MET A 212 12.79 12.52 -18.03
CA MET A 212 11.80 11.63 -17.40
C MET A 212 11.97 10.18 -17.85
N LEU A 213 12.12 9.95 -19.16
CA LEU A 213 12.36 8.61 -19.70
C LEU A 213 13.65 8.01 -19.13
N ALA A 214 14.73 8.78 -19.06
CA ALA A 214 15.98 8.34 -18.46
C ALA A 214 15.79 7.97 -16.99
N LEU A 215 15.09 8.79 -16.20
CA LEU A 215 14.80 8.49 -14.79
C LEU A 215 14.01 7.18 -14.63
N VAL A 216 12.98 6.97 -15.45
CA VAL A 216 12.19 5.73 -15.42
C VAL A 216 13.06 4.52 -15.78
N LEU A 217 13.84 4.62 -16.86
CA LEU A 217 14.74 3.54 -17.29
C LEU A 217 15.82 3.24 -16.24
N LEU A 218 16.43 4.26 -15.64
CA LEU A 218 17.44 4.10 -14.59
C LEU A 218 16.87 3.46 -13.31
N ASN A 219 15.59 3.69 -12.99
CA ASN A 219 14.94 3.04 -11.85
C ASN A 219 14.56 1.58 -12.15
N ILE A 220 14.24 1.26 -13.40
CA ILE A 220 13.82 -0.09 -13.81
C ILE A 220 15.02 -0.99 -14.14
N LEU A 221 16.09 -0.45 -14.73
CA LEU A 221 17.26 -1.20 -15.20
C LEU A 221 17.89 -2.12 -14.14
N PRO A 222 18.06 -1.72 -12.86
CA PRO A 222 18.61 -2.58 -11.82
C PRO A 222 17.78 -3.84 -11.55
N TYR A 223 16.49 -3.85 -11.91
CA TYR A 223 15.63 -5.02 -11.76
C TYR A 223 15.92 -6.10 -12.80
N PHE A 224 16.42 -5.73 -13.98
CA PHE A 224 16.77 -6.66 -15.06
C PHE A 224 18.23 -7.12 -15.04
N LEU A 225 19.08 -6.42 -14.28
CA LEU A 225 20.52 -6.71 -14.15
C LEU A 225 20.85 -7.56 -12.91
N LYS A 226 19.83 -8.02 -12.19
CA LYS A 226 19.92 -8.94 -11.05
C LYS A 226 19.29 -10.27 -11.42
#